data_AF-A0A2M7NCD3-F1
#
_entry.id   AF-A0A2M7NCD3-F1
#
_cell.length_a   1.000
_cell.length_b   1.000
_cell.length_c   1.000
_cell.angle_alpha   90.00
_cell.angle_beta   90.00
_cell.angle_gamma   90.00
#
_symmetry.space_group_name_H-M   'P 1'
#
loop_
_entity.id
_entity.type
_entity.pdbx_description
1 polymer ?
#
loop_
_entity_poly.entity_id
_entity_poly.type
_entity_poly.pdbx_seq_one_letter_code
_entity_poly.pdbx_strand_id
1 'polypeptide(L)'
;MTEEAKEYVKNLLIKANEDIAILELSSEHPENYTSAICFHSQQAVEKFFKSYLAYKEIEFERKHDVDFLLSQCMKVEKSQFEYLDLKSLNDYAVKVRYADDFYLPS
;
A
#
# COMPACT_ATOMS: atom_id res chain seq x y z
N MET A 1 -4.06 4.66 22.65
CA MET A 1 -2.80 4.26 21.99
C MET A 1 -1.59 4.31 22.92
N THR A 2 -0.93 3.16 23.10
CA THR A 2 0.33 2.99 23.87
C THR A 2 1.53 3.60 23.12
N GLU A 3 2.67 3.79 23.81
CA GLU A 3 3.90 4.24 23.15
C GLU A 3 4.42 3.24 22.11
N GLU A 4 4.26 1.94 22.37
CA GLU A 4 4.61 0.88 21.43
C GLU A 4 3.77 0.96 20.14
N ALA A 5 2.46 1.21 20.28
CA ALA A 5 1.57 1.38 19.15
C ALA A 5 1.87 2.67 18.36
N LYS A 6 2.22 3.77 19.04
CA LYS A 6 2.69 5.01 18.39
C LYS A 6 3.94 4.77 17.55
N GLU A 7 4.93 4.08 18.12
CA GLU A 7 6.18 3.77 17.42
C GLU A 7 5.93 2.81 16.24
N TYR A 8 5.01 1.86 16.39
CA TYR A 8 4.59 0.99 15.28
C TYR A 8 3.97 1.77 14.11
N VAL A 9 3.03 2.70 14.39
CA VAL A 9 2.43 3.58 13.38
C VAL A 9 3.51 4.42 12.69
N LYS A 10 4.43 5.01 13.46
CA LYS A 10 5.53 5.80 12.94
C LYS A 10 6.44 4.98 12.01
N ASN A 11 6.78 3.75 12.40
CA ASN A 11 7.56 2.84 11.57
C ASN A 11 6.87 2.47 10.26
N LEU A 12 5.54 2.29 10.27
CA LEU A 12 4.77 2.09 9.04
C LEU A 12 4.84 3.31 8.12
N LEU A 13 4.69 4.51 8.67
CA LEU A 13 4.76 5.76 7.90
C LEU A 13 6.15 5.98 7.29
N ILE A 14 7.22 5.72 8.05
CA ILE A 14 8.59 5.79 7.52
C ILE A 14 8.74 4.84 6.32
N LYS A 15 8.31 3.59 6.45
CA LYS A 15 8.39 2.59 5.37
C LYS A 15 7.48 2.90 4.17
N ALA A 16 6.37 3.60 4.37
CA ALA A 16 5.51 4.05 3.29
C ALA A 16 6.19 5.18 2.49
N ASN A 17 6.86 6.09 3.19
CA ASN A 17 7.62 7.17 2.57
C ASN A 17 8.86 6.64 1.82
N GLU A 18 9.48 5.56 2.29
CA GLU A 18 10.54 4.87 1.53
C GLU A 18 10.02 4.34 0.18
N ASP A 19 8.82 3.76 0.13
CA ASP A 19 8.22 3.35 -1.15
C ASP A 19 7.97 4.55 -2.07
N ILE A 20 7.45 5.65 -1.52
CA ILE A 20 7.22 6.89 -2.30
C ILE A 20 8.55 7.41 -2.87
N ALA A 21 9.62 7.43 -2.08
CA ALA A 21 10.93 7.87 -2.56
C ALA A 21 11.45 7.00 -3.71
N ILE A 22 11.22 5.68 -3.67
CA ILE A 22 11.54 4.80 -4.80
C ILE A 22 10.66 5.13 -6.02
N LEU A 23 9.36 5.38 -5.82
CA LEU A 23 8.46 5.78 -6.90
C LEU A 23 8.94 7.06 -7.58
N GLU A 24 9.32 8.08 -6.81
CA GLU A 24 9.86 9.35 -7.31
C GLU A 24 11.11 9.11 -8.17
N LEU A 25 12.08 8.31 -7.69
CA LEU A 25 13.29 7.96 -8.45
C LEU A 25 12.97 7.19 -9.74
N SER A 26 12.01 6.27 -9.69
CA SER A 26 11.63 5.44 -10.85
C SER A 26 10.76 6.18 -11.87
N SER A 27 10.18 7.32 -11.49
CA SER A 27 9.28 8.10 -12.34
C SER A 27 9.99 8.86 -13.47
N GLU A 28 11.32 9.00 -13.42
CA GLU A 28 12.12 9.61 -14.48
C GLU A 28 12.13 8.75 -15.77
N HIS A 29 12.03 7.43 -15.62
CA HIS A 29 12.04 6.44 -16.71
C HIS A 29 11.04 5.31 -16.43
N PRO A 30 9.73 5.60 -16.39
CA PRO A 30 8.73 4.68 -15.86
C PRO A 30 8.67 3.37 -16.64
N GLU A 31 8.94 3.39 -17.95
CA GLU A 31 8.96 2.21 -18.83
C GLU A 31 10.02 1.17 -18.43
N ASN A 32 11.09 1.59 -17.76
CA ASN A 32 12.17 0.71 -17.31
C ASN A 32 11.87 0.07 -15.95
N TYR A 33 10.89 0.63 -15.22
CA TYR A 33 10.64 0.31 -13.83
C TYR A 33 9.18 -0.01 -13.54
N THR A 34 8.35 -0.30 -14.55
CA THR A 34 6.91 -0.47 -14.35
C THR A 34 6.57 -1.52 -13.28
N SER A 35 7.33 -2.61 -13.24
CA SER A 35 7.25 -3.63 -12.19
C SER A 35 7.47 -3.04 -10.79
N ALA A 36 8.58 -2.31 -10.60
CA ALA A 36 8.91 -1.69 -9.32
C ALA A 36 7.89 -0.60 -8.96
N ILE A 37 7.43 0.17 -9.92
CA ILE A 37 6.41 1.21 -9.75
C ILE A 37 5.11 0.59 -9.23
N CYS A 38 4.62 -0.48 -9.85
CA CYS A 38 3.41 -1.17 -9.40
C CYS A 38 3.58 -1.75 -7.99
N PHE A 39 4.73 -2.38 -7.72
CA PHE A 39 5.02 -2.97 -6.42
C PHE A 39 5.07 -1.93 -5.30
N HIS A 40 5.85 -0.86 -5.47
CA HIS A 40 6.00 0.18 -4.45
C HIS A 40 4.72 1.01 -4.29
N SER A 41 3.93 1.21 -5.35
CA SER A 41 2.61 1.84 -5.23
C SER A 41 1.68 1.04 -4.33
N GLN A 42 1.60 -0.28 -4.52
CA GLN A 42 0.77 -1.14 -3.68
C GLN A 42 1.26 -1.15 -2.22
N GLN A 43 2.58 -1.25 -2.02
CA GLN A 43 3.18 -1.30 -0.69
C GLN A 43 2.98 0.01 0.09
N ALA A 44 3.09 1.17 -0.58
CA ALA A 44 2.84 2.47 0.03
C ALA A 44 1.39 2.55 0.54
N VAL A 45 0.41 2.25 -0.33
CA VAL A 45 -1.02 2.25 0.01
C VAL A 45 -1.32 1.28 1.16
N GLU A 46 -0.78 0.06 1.09
CA GLU A 46 -0.95 -0.95 2.14
C GLU A 46 -0.46 -0.42 3.50
N LYS A 47 0.74 0.17 3.55
CA LYS A 47 1.33 0.70 4.77
C LYS A 47 0.54 1.90 5.31
N PHE A 48 0.01 2.77 4.45
CA PHE A 48 -0.86 3.86 4.89
C PHE A 48 -2.14 3.35 5.53
N PHE A 49 -2.86 2.41 4.91
CA PHE A 49 -4.06 1.84 5.52
C PHE A 49 -3.76 1.13 6.84
N LYS A 50 -2.68 0.33 6.90
CA LYS A 50 -2.24 -0.30 8.14
C LYS A 50 -1.90 0.72 9.22
N SER A 51 -1.25 1.83 8.86
CA SER A 51 -0.92 2.90 9.81
C SER A 51 -2.18 3.58 10.36
N TYR A 52 -3.20 3.81 9.51
CA TYR A 52 -4.48 4.37 9.92
C TYR A 52 -5.24 3.42 10.85
N LEU A 53 -5.35 2.14 10.51
CA LEU A 53 -6.01 1.14 11.33
C LEU A 53 -5.29 0.95 12.67
N ALA A 54 -3.96 0.89 12.67
CA ALA A 54 -3.16 0.82 13.89
C ALA A 54 -3.33 2.07 14.76
N TYR A 55 -3.37 3.26 14.16
CA TYR A 55 -3.63 4.52 14.86
C TYR A 55 -5.02 4.54 15.52
N LYS A 56 -6.01 3.89 14.89
CA LYS A 56 -7.37 3.69 15.42
C LYS A 56 -7.47 2.50 16.39
N GLU A 57 -6.35 1.85 16.72
CA GLU A 57 -6.26 0.68 17.60
C GLU A 57 -7.10 -0.52 17.10
N ILE A 58 -7.19 -0.67 15.78
CA ILE A 58 -7.90 -1.77 15.11
C ILE A 58 -6.91 -2.79 14.61
N GLU A 59 -7.07 -4.04 15.06
CA GLU A 59 -6.31 -5.16 14.52
C GLU A 59 -6.75 -5.47 13.08
N PHE A 60 -5.77 -5.80 12.24
CA PHE A 60 -5.98 -6.20 10.87
C PHE A 60 -5.19 -7.47 10.58
N GLU A 61 -5.74 -8.33 9.75
CA GLU A 61 -5.07 -9.57 9.34
C GLU A 61 -3.82 -9.25 8.51
N ARG A 62 -2.82 -10.16 8.55
CA ARG A 62 -1.64 -10.11 7.67
C ARG A 62 -1.96 -10.58 6.25
N LYS A 63 -3.03 -10.05 5.66
CA LYS A 63 -3.34 -10.21 4.24
C LYS A 63 -2.79 -8.99 3.50
N HIS A 64 -2.02 -9.22 2.45
CA HIS A 64 -1.49 -8.17 1.56
C HIS A 64 -2.53 -7.79 0.51
N ASP A 65 -3.72 -7.43 0.98
CA ASP A 65 -4.88 -7.12 0.16
C ASP A 65 -5.34 -5.71 0.49
N VAL A 66 -5.05 -4.76 -0.41
CA VAL A 66 -5.38 -3.35 -0.18
C VAL A 66 -6.88 -3.06 -0.25
N ASP A 67 -7.65 -3.86 -0.99
CA ASP A 67 -9.11 -3.76 -1.04
C ASP A 67 -9.73 -4.18 0.30
N PHE A 68 -9.22 -5.27 0.87
CA PHE A 68 -9.62 -5.68 2.22
C PHE A 68 -9.29 -4.59 3.25
N LEU A 69 -8.09 -4.02 3.21
CA LEU A 69 -7.69 -2.96 4.15
C LEU A 69 -8.55 -1.70 3.98
N LEU A 70 -8.82 -1.27 2.74
CA LEU A 70 -9.72 -0.16 2.47
C LEU A 70 -11.12 -0.41 3.04
N SER A 71 -11.65 -1.64 2.88
CA SER A 71 -12.94 -2.01 3.47
C SER A 71 -12.94 -1.90 5.00
N GLN A 72 -11.81 -2.19 5.67
CA GLN A 72 -11.71 -1.99 7.12
C GLN A 72 -11.67 -0.50 7.46
N CYS A 73 -10.90 0.31 6.72
CA CYS A 73 -10.87 1.76 6.90
C CYS A 73 -12.26 2.40 6.75
N MET A 74 -13.03 1.95 5.75
CA MET A 74 -14.41 2.42 5.53
C MET A 74 -15.37 2.08 6.69
N LYS A 75 -15.16 0.98 7.40
CA LYS A 75 -15.95 0.65 8.61
C LYS A 75 -15.68 1.63 9.76
N VAL A 76 -14.50 2.23 9.79
CA VAL A 76 -14.13 3.22 10.81
C VAL A 76 -14.67 4.60 10.46
N GLU A 77 -14.41 5.05 9.23
CA GLU A 77 -14.71 6.42 8.83
C GLU A 77 -15.02 6.52 7.32
N LYS A 78 -16.18 5.99 6.92
CA LYS A 78 -16.61 5.88 5.52
C LYS A 78 -16.37 7.14 4.67
N SER A 79 -16.67 8.32 5.20
CA SER A 79 -16.56 9.59 4.46
C SER A 79 -15.14 9.93 4.00
N GLN A 80 -14.10 9.39 4.65
CA GLN A 80 -12.70 9.61 4.26
C GLN A 80 -12.21 8.63 3.18
N PHE A 81 -12.95 7.55 2.92
CA PHE A 81 -12.46 6.43 2.12
C PHE A 81 -13.39 6.04 0.98
N GLU A 82 -14.68 6.41 1.02
CA GLU A 82 -15.67 5.99 0.03
C GLU A 82 -15.43 6.50 -1.40
N TYR A 83 -14.59 7.53 -1.55
CA TYR A 83 -14.22 8.08 -2.85
C TYR A 83 -12.95 7.45 -3.43
N LEU A 84 -12.26 6.58 -2.68
CA LEU A 84 -11.05 5.92 -3.15
C LEU A 84 -11.41 4.74 -4.04
N ASP A 85 -10.82 4.74 -5.24
CA ASP A 85 -10.82 3.62 -6.18
C ASP A 85 -9.37 3.15 -6.37
N LEU A 86 -9.06 1.97 -5.84
CA LEU A 86 -7.72 1.37 -5.92
C LEU A 86 -7.44 0.73 -7.29
N LYS A 87 -8.46 0.66 -8.17
CA LYS A 87 -8.36 0.02 -9.50
C LYS A 87 -7.74 -1.38 -9.36
N SER A 88 -6.78 -1.71 -10.22
CA SER A 88 -6.11 -3.01 -10.25
C SER A 88 -4.79 -3.04 -9.47
N LEU A 89 -4.62 -2.18 -8.45
CA LEU A 89 -3.36 -2.05 -7.71
C LEU A 89 -2.89 -3.38 -7.09
N ASN A 90 -3.84 -4.17 -6.57
CA ASN A 90 -3.59 -5.53 -6.08
C ASN A 90 -3.08 -6.46 -7.20
N ASP A 91 -3.75 -6.45 -8.36
CA ASP A 91 -3.42 -7.34 -9.49
C ASP A 91 -2.03 -7.05 -10.06
N TYR A 92 -1.68 -5.77 -10.21
CA TYR A 92 -0.37 -5.38 -10.73
C TYR A 92 0.75 -5.79 -9.77
N ALA A 93 0.56 -5.65 -8.46
CA ALA A 93 1.58 -6.06 -7.49
C ALA A 93 1.76 -7.59 -7.39
N VAL A 94 0.73 -8.39 -7.69
CA VAL A 94 0.81 -9.86 -7.71
C VAL A 94 1.44 -10.37 -9.00
N LYS A 95 0.98 -9.90 -10.17
CA LYS A 95 1.44 -10.38 -11.49
C LYS A 95 2.91 -10.07 -11.76
N VAL A 96 3.43 -9.01 -11.15
CA VAL A 96 4.82 -8.59 -11.30
C VAL A 96 5.82 -9.49 -10.57
N ARG A 97 5.40 -10.29 -9.58
CA ARG A 97 6.31 -11.01 -8.68
C ARG A 97 6.80 -12.37 -9.17
N TYR A 98 6.16 -12.97 -10.18
CA TYR A 98 6.50 -14.31 -10.65
C TYR A 98 7.03 -14.27 -12.09
N ALA A 99 8.26 -14.76 -12.30
CA ALA A 99 8.90 -14.82 -13.61
C ALA A 99 8.19 -15.80 -14.58
N ASP A 100 7.40 -16.72 -14.02
CA ASP A 100 6.62 -17.71 -14.79
C ASP A 100 5.40 -17.05 -15.49
N ASP A 101 4.95 -15.89 -15.00
CA ASP A 101 3.88 -15.04 -15.55
C ASP A 101 4.45 -13.67 -15.98
N PHE A 102 5.49 -13.66 -16.81
CA PHE A 102 6.18 -12.42 -17.23
C PHE A 102 5.19 -11.42 -17.88
N TYR A 103 4.76 -10.44 -17.09
CA TYR A 103 3.88 -9.36 -17.50
C TYR A 103 4.54 -8.02 -17.20
N LEU A 104 4.90 -7.27 -18.24
CA LEU A 104 5.15 -5.84 -18.14
C LEU A 104 3.81 -5.12 -18.26
N PRO A 105 3.33 -4.44 -17.21
CA PRO A 105 2.24 -3.48 -17.36
C PRO A 105 2.66 -2.40 -18.37
N SER A 106 1.75 -1.99 -19.26
CA SER A 106 1.97 -0.98 -20.30
C SER A 106 1.04 0.21 -20.12
#